data_AF-A0A7S1P0L9-F1
#
_entry.id   AF-A0A7S1P0L9-F1
#
_cell.length_a   1.000
_cell.length_b   1.000
_cell.length_c   1.000
_cell.angle_alpha   90.00
_cell.angle_beta   90.00
_cell.angle_gamma   90.00
#
_symmetry.space_group_name_H-M   'P 1'
#
loop_
_entity.id
_entity.type
_entity.pdbx_description
1 polymer ?
#
loop_
_entity_poly.entity_id
_entity_poly.type
_entity_poly.pdbx_seq_one_letter_code
_entity_poly.pdbx_strand_id
1 'polypeptide(L)'
;PQSAMISRVPRQPRQASKDGSASSGVATPSLVSTTSINNNNDTDNMVTSRRDSGMSSSSLVGARLRRADEVVALQMAVVALGLCHNVTPLNTDKGVSFQASSPDEVALVTLAKRVGLQLRERDASSMTLEAPDGREVSYDILACFPFSSETKRMGIIVRERWSGRILFFVKGAESVMMSMLRQKASGWLAEECGNFARDGLRTLVVAYRELAPQEFQDFNTRYGQAKASLKTDRIRSTIAGLERELQLLALTGVEDKLQEDVKLTLEKLQEAKVKVWMLTGDKVETATCIAISAGLKSRLHSLHVLTSKEITTTEAAVQAIHRFGRVASNSVLVLDGALVGLFLRVCPELFVSVAGQAPSVVCCRCSPTQKAEVVRAIKSITKGRTCAIGDGGNDVSMIQAADMGVGIVGKEGMQAALAADISIVQFRYLLRLLLWHGRNSYQRSSRLAQFVIHRGLVIAIIQ
;
A
#
# COMPACT_ATOMS: atom_id res chain seq x y z
N PRO A 1 15.16 -8.16 1.34
CA PRO A 1 15.95 -7.37 0.36
C PRO A 1 15.42 -7.65 -1.06
N GLN A 2 15.40 -6.63 -1.92
CA GLN A 2 14.73 -6.56 -3.24
C GLN A 2 13.20 -6.38 -3.19
N SER A 3 12.76 -5.12 -3.19
CA SER A 3 11.46 -4.71 -3.70
C SER A 3 11.71 -4.13 -5.11
N ALA A 4 11.33 -4.86 -6.15
CA ALA A 4 11.31 -4.31 -7.49
C ALA A 4 10.09 -3.37 -7.59
N MET A 5 10.33 -2.07 -7.65
CA MET A 5 9.30 -1.07 -7.89
C MET A 5 9.52 -0.58 -9.32
N ILE A 6 8.52 -0.78 -10.18
CA ILE A 6 8.61 -0.44 -11.59
C ILE A 6 8.10 1.00 -11.75
N SER A 7 8.99 1.96 -12.04
CA SER A 7 8.58 3.28 -12.54
C SER A 7 8.62 3.27 -14.07
N ARG A 8 7.52 3.69 -14.71
CA ARG A 8 7.45 3.88 -16.17
C ARG A 8 7.14 5.35 -16.45
N VAL A 9 7.95 5.98 -17.30
CA VAL A 9 7.79 7.36 -17.78
C VAL A 9 7.11 7.32 -19.15
N PRO A 10 6.13 8.19 -19.46
CA PRO A 10 5.42 8.18 -20.73
C PRO A 10 6.30 8.60 -21.92
N ARG A 11 6.18 7.91 -23.06
CA ARG A 11 6.78 8.30 -24.36
C ARG A 11 5.82 9.20 -25.15
N GLN A 12 6.29 10.33 -25.68
CA GLN A 12 5.48 11.24 -26.50
C GLN A 12 5.16 10.66 -27.90
N PRO A 13 3.96 10.93 -28.48
CA PRO A 13 3.61 10.52 -29.84
C PRO A 13 4.22 11.44 -30.91
N ARG A 14 4.59 10.87 -32.07
CA ARG A 14 5.19 11.56 -33.22
C ARG A 14 4.18 12.49 -33.91
N GLN A 15 4.47 13.79 -33.98
CA GLN A 15 3.86 14.69 -34.96
C GLN A 15 4.70 14.69 -36.24
N ALA A 16 4.04 14.54 -37.39
CA ALA A 16 4.63 14.70 -38.70
C ALA A 16 4.49 16.17 -39.14
N SER A 17 5.60 16.83 -39.45
CA SER A 17 5.60 18.09 -40.19
C SER A 17 6.60 18.03 -41.34
N LYS A 18 6.09 18.40 -42.51
CA LYS A 18 6.84 18.80 -43.70
C LYS A 18 7.51 20.14 -43.40
N ASP A 19 8.76 20.29 -43.81
CA ASP A 19 9.24 21.38 -44.68
C ASP A 19 10.77 21.44 -44.63
N GLY A 20 11.36 21.49 -45.81
CA GLY A 20 12.79 21.67 -46.03
C GLY A 20 13.05 22.99 -46.73
N SER A 21 13.94 23.79 -46.18
CA SER A 21 14.76 24.73 -46.94
C SER A 21 16.11 24.89 -46.24
N ALA A 22 17.16 24.89 -47.05
CA ALA A 22 18.56 24.79 -46.65
C ALA A 22 19.21 26.17 -46.50
N SER A 23 20.23 26.28 -45.65
CA SER A 23 21.64 26.55 -46.07
C SER A 23 22.48 27.28 -45.00
N SER A 24 23.75 26.86 -44.92
CA SER A 24 24.97 27.55 -44.41
C SER A 24 24.97 28.08 -42.96
N GLY A 25 25.99 27.92 -42.13
CA GLY A 25 27.36 27.44 -42.27
C GLY A 25 28.23 28.11 -41.19
N VAL A 26 29.31 27.43 -40.80
CA VAL A 26 30.57 27.98 -40.25
C VAL A 26 30.77 28.06 -38.71
N ALA A 27 31.91 27.47 -38.31
CA ALA A 27 32.84 27.73 -37.20
C ALA A 27 32.63 27.12 -35.78
N THR A 28 33.39 26.03 -35.59
CA THR A 28 34.18 25.58 -34.40
C THR A 28 34.92 26.70 -33.63
N PRO A 29 35.48 26.49 -32.39
CA PRO A 29 36.10 25.25 -31.92
C PRO A 29 35.93 24.81 -30.45
N SER A 30 36.39 23.57 -30.29
CA SER A 30 36.53 22.66 -29.16
C SER A 30 37.53 23.04 -28.07
N LEU A 31 37.31 22.51 -26.87
CA LEU A 31 38.36 22.25 -25.87
C LEU A 31 38.20 20.84 -25.26
N VAL A 32 39.08 19.97 -25.73
CA VAL A 32 39.81 18.85 -25.12
C VAL A 32 39.34 18.31 -23.76
N SER A 33 39.04 17.00 -23.71
CA SER A 33 39.20 16.18 -22.51
C SER A 33 40.16 15.01 -22.80
N THR A 34 41.17 14.90 -21.96
CA THR A 34 42.23 13.89 -21.94
C THR A 34 41.71 12.52 -21.51
N THR A 35 42.18 11.50 -22.22
CA THR A 35 41.91 10.07 -22.04
C THR A 35 42.90 9.48 -21.04
N SER A 36 42.44 8.60 -20.14
CA SER A 36 43.30 7.65 -19.44
C SER A 36 42.83 6.23 -19.77
N ILE A 37 43.73 5.53 -20.46
CA ILE A 37 43.66 4.15 -20.94
C ILE A 37 43.84 3.19 -19.76
N ASN A 38 43.05 2.13 -19.69
CA ASN A 38 43.50 0.89 -19.06
C ASN A 38 43.00 -0.31 -19.87
N ASN A 39 43.95 -0.99 -20.50
CA ASN A 39 43.78 -2.24 -21.24
C ASN A 39 43.52 -3.38 -20.25
N ASN A 40 42.61 -4.28 -20.60
CA ASN A 40 42.83 -5.71 -20.43
C ASN A 40 42.09 -6.45 -21.54
N ASN A 41 42.88 -7.20 -22.31
CA ASN A 41 42.42 -8.17 -23.30
C ASN A 41 41.74 -9.33 -22.57
N ASP A 42 40.61 -9.79 -23.10
CA ASP A 42 40.41 -11.22 -23.31
C ASP A 42 39.55 -11.41 -24.55
N THR A 43 40.09 -12.24 -25.44
CA THR A 43 39.58 -12.63 -26.74
C THR A 43 38.46 -13.65 -26.58
N ASP A 44 37.33 -13.44 -27.25
CA ASP A 44 36.69 -14.55 -27.98
C ASP A 44 35.78 -14.04 -29.12
N ASN A 45 36.04 -14.61 -30.30
CA ASN A 45 35.44 -14.32 -31.58
C ASN A 45 34.01 -14.88 -31.67
N MET A 46 33.03 -14.04 -32.05
CA MET A 46 31.94 -14.49 -32.91
C MET A 46 31.51 -13.38 -33.86
N VAL A 47 31.84 -13.60 -35.13
CA VAL A 47 31.47 -12.82 -36.30
C VAL A 47 29.96 -12.89 -36.50
N THR A 48 29.27 -11.75 -36.40
CA THR A 48 28.02 -11.54 -37.14
C THR A 48 28.00 -10.15 -37.77
N SER A 49 28.00 -10.14 -39.09
CA SER A 49 27.81 -8.99 -39.95
C SER A 49 26.51 -8.26 -39.65
N ARG A 50 26.56 -6.99 -39.25
CA ARG A 50 25.42 -6.07 -39.39
C ARG A 50 25.88 -4.74 -39.96
N ARG A 51 25.19 -4.37 -41.04
CA ARG A 51 25.33 -3.15 -41.84
C ARG A 51 25.31 -1.93 -40.93
N ASP A 52 26.38 -1.14 -41.02
CA ASP A 52 26.49 0.15 -40.38
C ASP A 52 25.66 1.17 -41.18
N SER A 53 24.40 1.35 -40.79
CA SER A 53 23.58 2.45 -41.30
C SER A 53 23.86 3.67 -40.44
N GLY A 54 24.76 4.54 -40.92
CA GLY A 54 25.09 5.80 -40.27
C GLY A 54 23.84 6.62 -39.93
N MET A 55 23.55 6.74 -38.64
CA MET A 55 22.54 7.66 -38.12
C MET A 55 23.02 9.10 -38.37
N SER A 56 22.20 9.91 -39.06
CA SER A 56 22.51 11.31 -39.31
C SER A 56 22.72 12.07 -38.00
N SER A 57 23.62 13.05 -37.99
CA SER A 57 23.93 13.88 -36.82
C SER A 57 22.68 14.56 -36.21
N SER A 58 21.66 14.87 -37.00
CA SER A 58 20.38 15.42 -36.51
C SER A 58 19.55 14.41 -35.71
N SER A 59 19.62 13.12 -36.04
CA SER A 59 18.91 12.05 -35.31
C SER A 59 19.56 11.74 -33.95
N LEU A 60 20.88 11.90 -33.84
CA LEU A 60 21.64 11.76 -32.60
C LEU A 60 21.41 12.96 -31.66
N VAL A 61 21.33 14.17 -32.21
CA VAL A 61 20.96 15.38 -31.44
C VAL A 61 19.53 15.28 -30.93
N GLY A 62 18.58 14.88 -31.78
CA GLY A 62 17.19 14.64 -31.35
C GLY A 62 17.03 13.52 -30.31
N ALA A 63 17.83 12.45 -30.39
CA ALA A 63 17.84 11.40 -29.36
C ALA A 63 18.50 11.85 -28.04
N ARG A 64 19.52 12.72 -28.10
CA ARG A 64 20.16 13.32 -26.92
C ARG A 64 19.24 14.32 -26.20
N LEU A 65 18.54 15.18 -26.95
CA LEU A 65 17.54 16.10 -26.41
C LEU A 65 16.38 15.35 -25.74
N ARG A 66 15.86 14.31 -26.39
CA ARG A 66 14.79 13.46 -25.82
C ARG A 66 15.21 12.76 -24.52
N ARG A 67 16.45 12.26 -24.45
CA ARG A 67 17.00 11.69 -23.21
C ARG A 67 17.15 12.74 -22.12
N ALA A 68 17.52 13.97 -22.47
CA ALA A 68 17.63 15.05 -21.50
C ALA A 68 16.26 15.39 -20.89
N ASP A 69 15.20 15.49 -21.72
CA ASP A 69 13.84 15.77 -21.25
C ASP A 69 13.28 14.65 -20.35
N GLU A 70 13.53 13.38 -20.71
CA GLU A 70 13.16 12.22 -19.90
C GLU A 70 13.88 12.21 -18.53
N VAL A 71 15.16 12.58 -18.51
CA VAL A 71 15.95 12.67 -17.26
C VAL A 71 15.43 13.78 -16.36
N VAL A 72 15.10 14.95 -16.93
CA VAL A 72 14.53 16.08 -16.17
C VAL A 72 13.16 15.70 -15.60
N ALA A 73 12.30 15.03 -16.39
CA ALA A 73 11.00 14.56 -15.92
C ALA A 73 11.13 13.54 -14.78
N LEU A 74 12.09 12.62 -14.87
CA LEU A 74 12.38 11.65 -13.83
C LEU A 74 12.90 12.32 -12.55
N GLN A 75 13.83 13.26 -12.66
CA GLN A 75 14.32 14.03 -11.50
C GLN A 75 13.16 14.77 -10.82
N MET A 76 12.30 15.43 -11.59
CA MET A 76 11.13 16.12 -11.06
C MET A 76 10.14 15.17 -10.39
N ALA A 77 9.95 13.95 -10.93
CA ALA A 77 9.14 12.93 -10.29
C ALA A 77 9.72 12.51 -8.93
N VAL A 78 11.02 12.26 -8.84
CA VAL A 78 11.68 11.88 -7.57
C VAL A 78 11.59 13.02 -6.55
N VAL A 79 11.79 14.26 -6.98
CA VAL A 79 11.60 15.47 -6.14
C VAL A 79 10.16 15.56 -5.64
N ALA A 80 9.17 15.33 -6.51
CA ALA A 80 7.76 15.34 -6.11
C ALA A 80 7.46 14.29 -5.03
N LEU A 81 8.05 13.09 -5.11
CA LEU A 81 7.93 12.05 -4.08
C LEU A 81 8.58 12.45 -2.76
N GLY A 82 9.70 13.19 -2.81
CA GLY A 82 10.41 13.70 -1.64
C GLY A 82 9.81 14.95 -1.00
N LEU A 83 8.84 15.63 -1.64
CA LEU A 83 8.24 16.86 -1.13
C LEU A 83 6.73 16.75 -0.85
N CYS A 84 5.99 16.06 -1.71
CA CYS A 84 4.54 15.93 -1.59
C CYS A 84 4.16 14.79 -0.64
N HIS A 85 4.34 14.99 0.66
CA HIS A 85 3.95 14.06 1.73
C HIS A 85 3.79 14.83 3.06
N ASN A 86 3.46 14.13 4.16
CA ASN A 86 3.49 14.65 5.54
C ASN A 86 4.44 13.85 6.46
N VAL A 87 5.34 13.05 5.88
CA VAL A 87 6.39 12.29 6.60
C VAL A 87 7.38 13.20 7.34
N THR A 88 7.66 12.86 8.59
CA THR A 88 8.69 13.46 9.44
C THR A 88 9.92 12.57 9.51
N PRO A 89 11.13 13.09 9.23
CA PRO A 89 12.38 12.36 9.43
C PRO A 89 12.76 12.31 10.90
N LEU A 90 13.25 11.16 11.36
CA LEU A 90 13.75 10.93 12.71
C LEU A 90 15.19 10.43 12.64
N ASN A 91 16.12 11.19 13.20
CA ASN A 91 17.51 10.78 13.33
C ASN A 91 17.64 9.77 14.47
N THR A 92 18.08 8.56 14.14
CA THR A 92 18.38 7.50 15.11
C THR A 92 19.86 7.11 15.00
N ASP A 93 20.40 6.43 16.00
CA ASP A 93 21.79 5.92 16.01
C ASP A 93 22.09 5.00 14.81
N LYS A 94 21.05 4.43 14.18
CA LYS A 94 21.15 3.55 13.00
C LYS A 94 20.89 4.28 11.67
N GLY A 95 20.79 5.61 11.69
CA GLY A 95 20.51 6.47 10.54
C GLY A 95 19.12 7.11 10.56
N VAL A 96 18.72 7.69 9.42
CA VAL A 96 17.43 8.39 9.28
C VAL A 96 16.29 7.41 9.06
N SER A 97 15.33 7.42 9.98
CA SER A 97 14.03 6.72 9.90
C SER A 97 12.91 7.72 9.59
N PHE A 98 11.76 7.22 9.15
CA PHE A 98 10.65 8.04 8.67
C PHE A 98 9.35 7.67 9.38
N GLN A 99 8.61 8.68 9.84
CA GLN A 99 7.33 8.51 10.52
C GLN A 99 6.23 9.32 9.82
N ALA A 100 5.06 8.72 9.62
CA ALA A 100 3.88 9.42 9.11
C ALA A 100 2.60 8.70 9.52
N SER A 101 1.45 9.37 9.40
CA SER A 101 0.13 8.75 9.61
C SER A 101 -0.26 7.77 8.49
N SER A 102 0.38 7.84 7.32
CA SER A 102 0.12 6.96 6.20
C SER A 102 1.39 6.17 5.83
N PRO A 103 1.35 4.82 5.87
CA PRO A 103 2.50 3.98 5.49
C PRO A 103 2.83 4.12 4.00
N ASP A 104 1.83 4.43 3.16
CA ASP A 104 2.03 4.64 1.72
C ASP A 104 2.95 5.84 1.47
N GLU A 105 2.85 6.90 2.29
CA GLU A 105 3.75 8.06 2.18
C GLU A 105 5.17 7.72 2.62
N VAL A 106 5.32 6.96 3.70
CA VAL A 106 6.63 6.47 4.16
C VAL A 106 7.30 5.64 3.07
N ALA A 107 6.54 4.79 2.37
CA ALA A 107 7.04 3.99 1.26
C ALA A 107 7.56 4.86 0.10
N LEU A 108 6.82 5.92 -0.28
CA LEU A 108 7.22 6.84 -1.34
C LEU A 108 8.48 7.65 -0.98
N VAL A 109 8.58 8.16 0.24
CA VAL A 109 9.79 8.88 0.71
C VAL A 109 10.99 7.94 0.83
N THR A 110 10.74 6.71 1.28
CA THR A 110 11.78 5.67 1.31
C THR A 110 12.27 5.32 -0.09
N LEU A 111 11.39 5.32 -1.10
CA LEU A 111 11.78 5.16 -2.50
C LEU A 111 12.67 6.32 -2.95
N ALA A 112 12.30 7.57 -2.67
CA ALA A 112 13.11 8.74 -2.99
C ALA A 112 14.52 8.62 -2.38
N LYS A 113 14.61 8.22 -1.10
CA LYS A 113 15.90 7.95 -0.42
C LYS A 113 16.72 6.88 -1.13
N ARG A 114 16.10 5.78 -1.58
CA ARG A 114 16.80 4.70 -2.29
C ARG A 114 17.31 5.10 -3.68
N VAL A 115 16.64 6.05 -4.31
CA VAL A 115 17.08 6.65 -5.58
C VAL A 115 18.15 7.73 -5.35
N GLY A 116 18.49 8.02 -4.08
CA GLY A 116 19.57 8.92 -3.67
C GLY A 116 19.10 10.31 -3.27
N LEU A 117 17.79 10.56 -3.16
CA LEU A 117 17.23 11.83 -2.69
C LEU A 117 16.65 11.65 -1.28
N GLN A 118 17.41 12.03 -0.26
CA GLN A 118 17.05 11.76 1.13
C GLN A 118 16.40 12.97 1.81
N LEU A 119 15.23 12.79 2.41
CA LEU A 119 14.64 13.79 3.29
C LEU A 119 15.47 13.91 4.58
N ARG A 120 16.01 15.10 4.84
CA ARG A 120 16.81 15.42 6.03
C ARG A 120 15.98 16.13 7.09
N GLU A 121 15.30 17.18 6.68
CA GLU A 121 14.54 18.03 7.59
C GLU A 121 13.17 18.36 6.99
N ARG A 122 12.19 18.46 7.87
CA ARG A 122 10.85 18.93 7.54
C ARG A 122 10.26 19.64 8.75
N ASP A 123 9.90 20.90 8.56
CA ASP A 123 9.09 21.67 9.49
C ASP A 123 7.78 22.12 8.81
N ALA A 124 7.00 23.00 9.46
CA ALA A 124 5.72 23.48 8.93
C ALA A 124 5.86 24.42 7.71
N SER A 125 7.05 24.99 7.53
CA SER A 125 7.41 26.08 6.62
C SER A 125 8.54 25.73 5.65
N SER A 126 9.28 24.64 5.87
CA SER A 126 10.44 24.28 5.07
C SER A 126 10.72 22.78 5.02
N MET A 127 11.40 22.35 3.95
CA MET A 127 11.92 21.00 3.78
C MET A 127 13.33 21.04 3.20
N THR A 128 14.20 20.15 3.66
CA THR A 128 15.54 19.98 3.12
C THR A 128 15.73 18.54 2.63
N LEU A 129 16.13 18.42 1.37
CA LEU A 129 16.49 17.16 0.73
C LEU A 129 18.01 17.12 0.50
N GLU A 130 18.63 15.98 0.74
CA GLU A 130 20.02 15.71 0.37
C GLU A 130 20.05 14.96 -0.95
N ALA A 131 20.74 15.53 -1.94
CA ALA A 131 20.97 14.93 -3.24
C ALA A 131 22.08 13.85 -3.19
N PRO A 132 22.20 12.99 -4.22
CA PRO A 132 23.17 11.89 -4.22
C PRO A 132 24.64 12.31 -4.08
N ASP A 133 24.96 13.57 -4.41
CA ASP A 133 26.29 14.16 -4.30
C ASP A 133 26.55 14.82 -2.94
N GLY A 134 25.65 14.64 -1.97
CA GLY A 134 25.73 15.20 -0.62
C GLY A 134 25.31 16.67 -0.52
N ARG A 135 24.86 17.29 -1.62
CA ARG A 135 24.36 18.67 -1.55
C ARG A 135 22.97 18.71 -0.93
N GLU A 136 22.79 19.65 -0.01
CA GLU A 136 21.48 19.94 0.56
C GLU A 136 20.73 20.95 -0.31
N VAL A 137 19.45 20.63 -0.53
CA VAL A 137 18.54 21.33 -1.42
C VAL A 137 17.31 21.68 -0.60
N SER A 138 17.16 22.97 -0.28
CA SER A 138 16.12 23.46 0.63
C SER A 138 14.97 24.14 -0.10
N TYR A 139 13.75 23.90 0.40
CA TYR A 139 12.49 24.38 -0.14
C TYR A 139 11.69 25.09 0.95
N ASP A 140 11.03 26.20 0.60
CA ASP A 140 10.00 26.80 1.46
C ASP A 140 8.64 26.20 1.13
N ILE A 141 7.93 25.70 2.14
CA ILE A 141 6.54 25.26 2.03
C ILE A 141 5.64 26.49 2.08
N LEU A 142 5.07 26.87 0.93
CA LEU A 142 4.17 28.02 0.85
C LEU A 142 2.73 27.65 1.24
N ALA A 143 2.29 26.45 0.88
CA ALA A 143 0.99 25.91 1.28
C ALA A 143 1.00 24.38 1.21
N CYS A 144 0.30 23.73 2.15
CA CYS A 144 0.06 22.30 2.10
C CYS A 144 -1.46 22.04 2.13
N PHE A 145 -1.91 21.13 1.27
CA PHE A 145 -3.29 20.67 1.17
C PHE A 145 -3.31 19.17 1.51
N PRO A 146 -3.52 18.81 2.79
CA PRO A 146 -3.48 17.42 3.23
C PRO A 146 -4.48 16.54 2.51
N PHE A 147 -4.20 15.23 2.48
CA PHE A 147 -5.12 14.25 1.92
C PHE A 147 -6.49 14.29 2.62
N SER A 148 -7.56 14.29 1.84
CA SER A 148 -8.92 14.05 2.33
C SER A 148 -9.54 12.87 1.59
N SER A 149 -10.32 12.05 2.31
CA SER A 149 -11.07 10.95 1.70
C SER A 149 -12.10 11.42 0.65
N GLU A 150 -12.55 12.67 0.77
CA GLU A 150 -13.49 13.28 -0.16
C GLU A 150 -12.81 13.73 -1.45
N THR A 151 -11.63 14.36 -1.34
CA THR A 151 -10.87 14.87 -2.50
C THR A 151 -9.98 13.80 -3.14
N LYS A 152 -9.66 12.73 -2.39
CA LYS A 152 -8.79 11.60 -2.77
C LYS A 152 -7.41 12.00 -3.31
N ARG A 153 -6.89 13.13 -2.85
CA ARG A 153 -5.59 13.68 -3.28
C ARG A 153 -5.00 14.59 -2.22
N MET A 154 -3.69 14.80 -2.33
CA MET A 154 -2.88 15.73 -1.55
C MET A 154 -2.14 16.66 -2.50
N GLY A 155 -1.99 17.92 -2.12
CA GLY A 155 -1.19 18.90 -2.85
C GLY A 155 -0.24 19.68 -1.96
N ILE A 156 0.85 20.18 -2.52
CA ILE A 156 1.79 21.07 -1.83
C ILE A 156 2.35 22.11 -2.80
N ILE A 157 2.45 23.36 -2.34
CA ILE A 157 3.13 24.44 -3.05
C ILE A 157 4.45 24.69 -2.33
N VAL A 158 5.53 24.61 -3.09
CA VAL A 158 6.89 24.83 -2.59
C VAL A 158 7.60 25.90 -3.42
N ARG A 159 8.55 26.58 -2.80
CA ARG A 159 9.49 27.47 -3.48
C ARG A 159 10.91 26.93 -3.34
N GLU A 160 11.59 26.77 -4.47
CA GLU A 160 13.00 26.41 -4.50
C GLU A 160 13.85 27.59 -4.01
N ARG A 161 14.70 27.41 -2.99
CA ARG A 161 15.49 28.52 -2.44
C ARG A 161 16.61 29.01 -3.37
N TRP A 162 17.12 28.16 -4.26
CA TRP A 162 18.22 28.52 -5.16
C TRP A 162 17.75 29.15 -6.48
N SER A 163 16.57 28.76 -6.99
CA SER A 163 16.05 29.26 -8.28
C SER A 163 14.92 30.28 -8.11
N GLY A 164 14.26 30.31 -6.95
CA GLY A 164 13.06 31.10 -6.70
C GLY A 164 11.79 30.56 -7.37
N ARG A 165 11.86 29.44 -8.10
CA ARG A 165 10.71 28.84 -8.78
C ARG A 165 9.67 28.36 -7.79
N ILE A 166 8.40 28.54 -8.15
CA ILE A 166 7.25 28.09 -7.35
C ILE A 166 6.63 26.88 -8.04
N LEU A 167 6.63 25.75 -7.35
CA LEU A 167 6.16 24.47 -7.87
C LEU A 167 4.97 24.00 -7.07
N PHE A 168 3.90 23.60 -7.78
CA PHE A 168 2.75 22.94 -7.21
C PHE A 168 2.79 21.46 -7.55
N PHE A 169 2.94 20.61 -6.54
CA PHE A 169 2.90 19.16 -6.69
C PHE A 169 1.57 18.61 -6.16
N VAL A 170 1.03 17.62 -6.86
CA VAL A 170 -0.20 16.92 -6.48
C VAL A 170 -0.01 15.42 -6.66
N LYS A 171 -0.43 14.65 -5.65
CA LYS A 171 -0.56 13.19 -5.75
C LYS A 171 -1.95 12.75 -5.35
N GLY A 172 -2.53 11.79 -6.07
CA GLY A 172 -3.88 11.34 -5.77
C GLY A 172 -4.34 10.12 -6.56
N ALA A 173 -5.57 9.69 -6.28
CA ALA A 173 -6.20 8.58 -6.98
C ALA A 173 -6.40 8.90 -8.47
N GLU A 174 -6.19 7.90 -9.32
CA GLU A 174 -6.34 8.01 -10.77
C GLU A 174 -7.70 8.58 -11.21
N SER A 175 -8.79 8.16 -10.56
CA SER A 175 -10.16 8.60 -10.88
C SER A 175 -10.36 10.11 -10.76
N VAL A 176 -9.55 10.78 -9.94
CA VAL A 176 -9.61 12.22 -9.70
C VAL A 176 -8.54 12.95 -10.51
N MET A 177 -7.31 12.41 -10.54
CA MET A 177 -6.18 13.08 -11.19
C MET A 177 -6.32 13.15 -12.71
N MET A 178 -6.95 12.15 -13.35
CA MET A 178 -7.10 12.07 -14.81
C MET A 178 -7.77 13.30 -15.44
N SER A 179 -8.74 13.91 -14.77
CA SER A 179 -9.46 15.08 -15.27
C SER A 179 -8.70 16.40 -15.10
N MET A 180 -7.62 16.39 -14.31
CA MET A 180 -6.82 17.58 -13.97
C MET A 180 -5.59 17.76 -14.86
N LEU A 181 -5.25 16.76 -15.67
CA LEU A 181 -4.05 16.77 -16.51
C LEU A 181 -4.22 17.61 -17.79
N ARG A 182 -3.17 18.33 -18.24
CA ARG A 182 -3.15 19.10 -19.51
C ARG A 182 -3.46 18.22 -20.71
N GLN A 183 -2.77 17.10 -20.80
CA GLN A 183 -3.05 16.07 -21.78
C GLN A 183 -4.16 15.21 -21.20
N LYS A 184 -5.39 15.40 -21.69
CA LYS A 184 -6.54 14.56 -21.32
C LYS A 184 -6.10 13.10 -21.40
N ALA A 185 -6.06 12.43 -20.24
CA ALA A 185 -5.76 11.01 -20.03
C ALA A 185 -5.21 10.30 -21.27
N SER A 186 -3.89 10.28 -21.46
CA SER A 186 -3.32 9.42 -22.49
C SER A 186 -3.81 7.99 -22.23
N GLY A 187 -4.30 7.28 -23.26
CA GLY A 187 -4.80 5.90 -23.10
C GLY A 187 -3.81 5.00 -22.34
N TRP A 188 -2.52 5.33 -22.46
CA TRP A 188 -1.43 4.75 -21.68
C TRP A 188 -1.61 4.82 -20.16
N LEU A 189 -1.97 5.98 -19.58
CA LEU A 189 -2.09 6.09 -18.11
C LEU A 189 -3.24 5.21 -17.59
N ALA A 190 -4.37 5.17 -18.30
CA ALA A 190 -5.50 4.35 -17.93
C ALA A 190 -5.16 2.85 -18.02
N GLU A 191 -4.41 2.45 -19.05
CA GLU A 191 -3.94 1.08 -19.24
C GLU A 191 -2.95 0.65 -18.14
N GLU A 192 -1.94 1.47 -17.84
CA GLU A 192 -0.93 1.15 -16.81
C GLU A 192 -1.52 1.18 -15.39
N CYS A 193 -2.46 2.09 -15.11
CA CYS A 193 -3.27 2.03 -13.89
C CYS A 193 -3.98 0.67 -13.76
N GLY A 194 -4.60 0.20 -14.85
CA GLY A 194 -5.21 -1.12 -14.92
C GLY A 194 -4.22 -2.27 -14.70
N ASN A 195 -2.99 -2.16 -15.23
CA ASN A 195 -1.93 -3.14 -14.96
C ASN A 195 -1.56 -3.19 -13.47
N PHE A 196 -1.30 -2.03 -12.86
CA PHE A 196 -0.89 -1.97 -11.45
C PHE A 196 -2.00 -2.48 -10.52
N ALA A 197 -3.26 -2.18 -10.84
CA ALA A 197 -4.40 -2.71 -10.12
C ALA A 197 -4.51 -4.24 -10.23
N ARG A 198 -4.23 -4.81 -11.41
CA ARG A 198 -4.17 -6.28 -11.61
C ARG A 198 -3.04 -6.93 -10.80
N ASP A 199 -1.93 -6.23 -10.64
CA ASP A 199 -0.80 -6.67 -9.80
C ASP A 199 -1.03 -6.44 -8.30
N GLY A 200 -2.19 -5.88 -7.90
CA GLY A 200 -2.56 -5.66 -6.50
C GLY A 200 -1.88 -4.44 -5.86
N LEU A 201 -1.34 -3.53 -6.66
CA LEU A 201 -0.66 -2.32 -6.19
C LEU A 201 -1.66 -1.20 -5.93
N ARG A 202 -1.47 -0.43 -4.85
CA ARG A 202 -2.20 0.82 -4.63
C ARG A 202 -1.62 1.91 -5.51
N THR A 203 -2.40 2.37 -6.49
CA THR A 203 -1.96 3.35 -7.49
C THR A 203 -2.11 4.78 -6.99
N LEU A 204 -1.08 5.61 -7.22
CA LEU A 204 -1.18 7.07 -7.09
C LEU A 204 -0.56 7.73 -8.31
N VAL A 205 -1.31 8.67 -8.89
CA VAL A 205 -0.84 9.53 -9.98
C VAL A 205 -0.19 10.77 -9.36
N VAL A 206 1.02 11.09 -9.81
CA VAL A 206 1.79 12.26 -9.39
C VAL A 206 1.90 13.21 -10.57
N ALA A 207 1.54 14.47 -10.33
CA ALA A 207 1.57 15.53 -11.32
C ALA A 207 2.08 16.82 -10.70
N TYR A 208 2.50 17.75 -11.54
CA TYR A 208 2.96 19.06 -11.09
C TYR A 208 2.56 20.19 -12.05
N ARG A 209 2.72 21.41 -11.57
CA ARG A 209 2.63 22.62 -12.36
C ARG A 209 3.54 23.69 -11.77
N GLU A 210 4.29 24.38 -12.62
CA GLU A 210 5.02 25.58 -12.22
C GLU A 210 4.06 26.78 -12.18
N LEU A 211 4.14 27.57 -11.11
CA LEU A 211 3.29 28.73 -10.88
C LEU A 211 4.11 30.00 -11.13
N ALA A 212 3.54 30.93 -11.90
CA ALA A 212 4.12 32.27 -12.00
C ALA A 212 4.00 33.01 -10.65
N PRO A 213 4.97 33.89 -10.28
CA PRO A 213 4.91 34.62 -9.02
C PRO A 213 3.61 35.40 -8.81
N GLN A 214 3.10 36.05 -9.86
CA GLN A 214 1.81 36.76 -9.82
C GLN A 214 0.63 35.80 -9.63
N GLU A 215 0.61 34.67 -10.34
CA GLU A 215 -0.43 33.65 -10.18
C GLU A 215 -0.49 33.12 -8.75
N PHE A 216 0.69 32.88 -8.14
CA PHE A 216 0.77 32.47 -6.75
C PHE A 216 0.28 33.56 -5.78
N GLN A 217 0.66 34.82 -5.99
CA GLN A 217 0.18 35.94 -5.14
C GLN A 217 -1.35 36.09 -5.20
N ASP A 218 -1.94 35.99 -6.39
CA ASP A 218 -3.39 36.04 -6.58
C ASP A 218 -4.08 34.85 -5.92
N PHE A 219 -3.50 33.66 -6.02
CA PHE A 219 -3.99 32.49 -5.32
C PHE A 219 -3.91 32.67 -3.80
N ASN A 220 -2.76 33.08 -3.28
CA ASN A 220 -2.52 33.21 -1.84
C ASN A 220 -3.46 34.25 -1.21
N THR A 221 -3.72 35.36 -1.90
CA THR A 221 -4.69 36.38 -1.48
C THR A 221 -6.11 35.79 -1.40
N ARG A 222 -6.58 35.12 -2.46
CA ARG A 222 -7.91 34.47 -2.48
C ARG A 222 -8.02 33.35 -1.44
N TYR A 223 -6.94 32.60 -1.24
CA TYR A 223 -6.88 31.50 -0.28
C TYR A 223 -6.91 32.00 1.16
N GLY A 224 -6.18 33.08 1.46
CA GLY A 224 -6.22 33.77 2.74
C GLY A 224 -7.60 34.31 3.08
N GLN A 225 -8.27 34.96 2.11
CA GLN A 225 -9.66 35.42 2.26
C GLN A 225 -10.63 34.26 2.49
N ALA A 226 -10.48 33.16 1.75
CA ALA A 226 -11.32 31.98 1.91
C ALA A 226 -11.14 31.34 3.29
N LYS A 227 -9.90 31.21 3.76
CA LYS A 227 -9.57 30.73 5.12
C LYS A 227 -10.18 31.62 6.21
N ALA A 228 -10.04 32.94 6.09
CA ALA A 228 -10.61 33.88 7.04
C ALA A 228 -12.15 33.81 7.11
N SER A 229 -12.81 33.48 5.99
CA SER A 229 -14.27 33.35 5.93
C SER A 229 -14.83 32.05 6.56
N LEU A 230 -13.97 31.09 6.93
CA LEU A 230 -14.34 29.76 7.44
C LEU A 230 -15.32 28.94 6.58
N LYS A 231 -15.60 29.38 5.33
CA LYS A 231 -16.47 28.67 4.39
C LYS A 231 -15.69 27.60 3.64
N THR A 232 -15.89 26.34 4.01
CA THR A 232 -15.22 25.16 3.41
C THR A 232 -15.35 25.11 1.89
N ASP A 233 -16.51 25.48 1.33
CA ASP A 233 -16.75 25.45 -0.11
C ASP A 233 -15.90 26.47 -0.89
N ARG A 234 -15.69 27.66 -0.30
CA ARG A 234 -14.81 28.68 -0.90
C ARG A 234 -13.37 28.21 -0.91
N ILE A 235 -12.91 27.60 0.18
CA ILE A 235 -11.56 27.04 0.26
C ILE A 235 -11.36 25.97 -0.83
N ARG A 236 -12.33 25.06 -0.99
CA ARG A 236 -12.28 24.01 -2.02
C ARG A 236 -12.25 24.58 -3.44
N SER A 237 -13.11 25.55 -3.74
CA SER A 237 -13.16 26.20 -5.05
C SER A 237 -11.82 26.88 -5.40
N THR A 238 -11.22 27.58 -4.44
CA THR A 238 -9.91 28.22 -4.63
C THR A 238 -8.81 27.19 -4.91
N ILE A 239 -8.77 26.07 -4.17
CA ILE A 239 -7.82 24.97 -4.41
C ILE A 239 -8.06 24.32 -5.78
N ALA A 240 -9.31 24.06 -6.15
CA ALA A 240 -9.67 23.46 -7.44
C ALA A 240 -9.27 24.33 -8.63
N GLY A 241 -9.11 25.64 -8.44
CA GLY A 241 -8.55 26.55 -9.44
C GLY A 241 -7.08 26.27 -9.76
N LEU A 242 -6.29 25.81 -8.78
CA LEU A 242 -4.88 25.44 -8.99
C LEU A 242 -4.73 24.07 -9.65
N GLU A 243 -5.66 23.16 -9.39
CA GLU A 243 -5.68 21.75 -9.81
C GLU A 243 -6.21 21.56 -11.23
N ARG A 244 -5.76 22.42 -12.14
CA ARG A 244 -6.07 22.35 -13.56
C ARG A 244 -4.77 22.39 -14.33
N GLU A 245 -4.80 21.80 -15.52
CA GLU A 245 -3.67 21.85 -16.43
C GLU A 245 -2.37 21.37 -15.77
N LEU A 246 -2.45 20.27 -15.01
CA LEU A 246 -1.29 19.64 -14.40
C LEU A 246 -0.52 18.81 -15.44
N GLN A 247 0.80 18.78 -15.34
CA GLN A 247 1.65 17.91 -16.14
C GLN A 247 1.89 16.60 -15.38
N LEU A 248 1.61 15.47 -16.04
CA LEU A 248 1.87 14.14 -15.47
C LEU A 248 3.37 13.92 -15.27
N LEU A 249 3.77 13.51 -14.07
CA LEU A 249 5.16 13.14 -13.73
C LEU A 249 5.34 11.63 -13.67
N ALA A 250 4.51 10.96 -12.87
CA ALA A 250 4.67 9.55 -12.59
C ALA A 250 3.36 8.87 -12.21
N LEU A 251 3.30 7.57 -12.47
CA LEU A 251 2.39 6.64 -11.83
C LEU A 251 3.19 5.82 -10.81
N THR A 252 2.71 5.77 -9.59
CA THR A 252 3.33 4.98 -8.51
C THR A 252 2.40 3.84 -8.10
N GLY A 253 2.98 2.71 -7.71
CA GLY A 253 2.27 1.55 -7.18
C GLY A 253 2.89 1.12 -5.87
N VAL A 254 2.16 1.25 -4.76
CA VAL A 254 2.60 0.80 -3.44
C VAL A 254 1.99 -0.57 -3.16
N GLU A 255 2.83 -1.58 -2.98
CA GLU A 255 2.41 -2.92 -2.60
C GLU A 255 2.19 -2.98 -1.09
N ASP A 256 1.01 -3.41 -0.68
CA ASP A 256 0.75 -3.78 0.71
C ASP A 256 1.23 -5.21 0.96
N LYS A 257 2.54 -5.33 1.24
CA LYS A 257 3.20 -6.62 1.36
C LYS A 257 2.71 -7.38 2.58
N LEU A 258 2.21 -8.57 2.33
CA LEU A 258 2.04 -9.58 3.36
C LEU A 258 3.39 -9.97 3.97
N GLN A 259 3.37 -10.45 5.22
CA GLN A 259 4.54 -11.08 5.79
C GLN A 259 4.95 -12.31 4.97
N GLU A 260 6.22 -12.70 5.12
CA GLU A 260 6.80 -13.86 4.47
C GLU A 260 5.97 -15.13 4.76
N ASP A 261 5.71 -15.91 3.71
CA ASP A 261 4.99 -17.19 3.76
C ASP A 261 3.57 -17.16 4.35
N VAL A 262 2.90 -16.00 4.44
CA VAL A 262 1.51 -15.91 4.93
C VAL A 262 0.57 -16.79 4.11
N LYS A 263 0.63 -16.69 2.78
CA LYS A 263 -0.20 -17.48 1.87
C LYS A 263 0.00 -18.97 2.06
N LEU A 264 1.26 -19.42 2.04
CA LEU A 264 1.61 -20.83 2.26
C LEU A 264 1.11 -21.33 3.62
N THR A 265 1.26 -20.50 4.67
CA THR A 265 0.80 -20.84 6.03
C THR A 265 -0.72 -21.04 6.07
N LEU A 266 -1.48 -20.11 5.48
CA LEU A 266 -2.94 -20.19 5.42
C LEU A 266 -3.42 -21.40 4.61
N GLU A 267 -2.82 -21.67 3.45
CA GLU A 267 -3.12 -22.85 2.63
C GLU A 267 -2.91 -24.14 3.43
N LYS A 268 -1.78 -24.27 4.14
CA LYS A 268 -1.49 -25.46 4.96
C LYS A 268 -2.41 -25.60 6.17
N LEU A 269 -2.83 -24.50 6.78
CA LEU A 269 -3.84 -24.53 7.85
C LEU A 269 -5.22 -24.97 7.32
N GLN A 270 -5.61 -24.49 6.15
CA GLN A 270 -6.85 -24.91 5.49
C GLN A 270 -6.81 -26.39 5.07
N GLU A 271 -5.69 -26.88 4.53
CA GLU A 271 -5.45 -28.31 4.25
C GLU A 271 -5.60 -29.16 5.53
N ALA A 272 -5.14 -28.65 6.67
CA ALA A 272 -5.33 -29.24 7.99
C ALA A 272 -6.75 -29.08 8.56
N LYS A 273 -7.71 -28.59 7.75
CA LYS A 273 -9.12 -28.33 8.09
C LYS A 273 -9.34 -27.29 9.18
N VAL A 274 -8.37 -26.40 9.40
CA VAL A 274 -8.54 -25.23 10.28
C VAL A 274 -9.33 -24.17 9.52
N LYS A 275 -10.49 -23.78 10.06
CA LYS A 275 -11.31 -22.69 9.50
C LYS A 275 -10.69 -21.34 9.87
N VAL A 276 -10.40 -20.51 8.86
CA VAL A 276 -9.76 -19.21 9.05
C VAL A 276 -10.76 -18.08 8.86
N TRP A 277 -10.86 -17.22 9.86
CA TRP A 277 -11.66 -16.00 9.85
C TRP A 277 -10.71 -14.80 9.99
N MET A 278 -10.79 -13.85 9.06
CA MET A 278 -10.03 -12.60 9.09
C MET A 278 -10.89 -11.50 9.69
N LEU A 279 -10.47 -10.91 10.82
CA LEU A 279 -11.17 -9.81 11.47
C LEU A 279 -10.30 -8.54 11.43
N THR A 280 -10.69 -7.54 10.64
CA THR A 280 -9.90 -6.30 10.44
C THR A 280 -10.72 -5.04 10.72
N GLY A 281 -10.03 -3.96 11.11
CA GLY A 281 -10.58 -2.61 11.18
C GLY A 281 -10.62 -1.89 9.83
N ASP A 282 -10.04 -2.48 8.79
CA ASP A 282 -9.94 -1.88 7.46
C ASP A 282 -11.28 -1.82 6.71
N LYS A 283 -11.29 -1.01 5.66
CA LYS A 283 -12.42 -0.92 4.73
C LYS A 283 -12.58 -2.25 3.96
N VAL A 284 -13.80 -2.49 3.47
CA VAL A 284 -14.17 -3.73 2.78
C VAL A 284 -13.30 -3.97 1.55
N GLU A 285 -12.97 -2.92 0.81
CA GLU A 285 -12.18 -3.00 -0.41
C GLU A 285 -10.75 -3.49 -0.11
N THR A 286 -10.08 -2.87 0.86
CA THR A 286 -8.72 -3.24 1.29
C THR A 286 -8.68 -4.65 1.86
N ALA A 287 -9.61 -4.98 2.76
CA ALA A 287 -9.69 -6.32 3.36
C ALA A 287 -9.91 -7.41 2.32
N THR A 288 -10.74 -7.14 1.30
CA THR A 288 -10.98 -8.08 0.19
C THR A 288 -9.71 -8.28 -0.63
N CYS A 289 -8.98 -7.22 -0.96
CA CYS A 289 -7.69 -7.34 -1.66
C CYS A 289 -6.69 -8.18 -0.86
N ILE A 290 -6.57 -7.92 0.44
CA ILE A 290 -5.68 -8.68 1.34
C ILE A 290 -6.11 -10.15 1.42
N ALA A 291 -7.40 -10.44 1.53
CA ALA A 291 -7.91 -11.82 1.55
C ALA A 291 -7.60 -12.59 0.25
N ILE A 292 -7.64 -11.91 -0.90
CA ILE A 292 -7.26 -12.50 -2.19
C ILE A 292 -5.75 -12.76 -2.23
N SER A 293 -4.92 -11.75 -1.91
CA SER A 293 -3.46 -11.87 -1.91
C SER A 293 -2.95 -12.91 -0.92
N ALA A 294 -3.61 -13.04 0.23
CA ALA A 294 -3.28 -14.01 1.28
C ALA A 294 -3.74 -15.43 0.97
N GLY A 295 -4.48 -15.65 -0.12
CA GLY A 295 -4.96 -16.98 -0.53
C GLY A 295 -6.20 -17.47 0.23
N LEU A 296 -6.87 -16.63 1.04
CA LEU A 296 -8.14 -17.00 1.67
C LEU A 296 -9.24 -17.24 0.63
N LYS A 297 -9.15 -16.55 -0.51
CA LYS A 297 -10.01 -16.74 -1.68
C LYS A 297 -9.27 -17.53 -2.76
N SER A 298 -9.61 -18.82 -2.89
CA SER A 298 -9.16 -19.64 -4.02
C SER A 298 -9.75 -19.15 -5.35
N ARG A 299 -9.10 -19.45 -6.48
CA ARG A 299 -9.62 -19.12 -7.82
C ARG A 299 -10.99 -19.73 -8.08
N LEU A 300 -11.26 -20.90 -7.50
CA LEU A 300 -12.52 -21.63 -7.65
C LEU A 300 -13.68 -21.06 -6.81
N HIS A 301 -13.37 -20.32 -5.75
CA HIS A 301 -14.39 -19.77 -4.86
C HIS A 301 -14.90 -18.43 -5.38
N SER A 302 -16.19 -18.16 -5.17
CA SER A 302 -16.77 -16.85 -5.39
C SER A 302 -16.62 -15.96 -4.15
N LEU A 303 -16.79 -14.65 -4.30
CA LEU A 303 -16.87 -13.71 -3.18
C LEU A 303 -18.32 -13.31 -2.98
N HIS A 304 -18.81 -13.45 -1.75
CA HIS A 304 -20.15 -13.01 -1.37
C HIS A 304 -20.03 -11.88 -0.35
N VAL A 305 -20.30 -10.66 -0.80
CA VAL A 305 -20.16 -9.46 0.03
C VAL A 305 -21.55 -9.05 0.53
N LEU A 306 -21.71 -8.96 1.85
CA LEU A 306 -22.90 -8.39 2.47
C LEU A 306 -22.50 -7.12 3.22
N THR A 307 -23.24 -6.04 3.02
CA THR A 307 -22.94 -4.76 3.67
C THR A 307 -24.18 -4.15 4.30
N SER A 308 -23.97 -3.40 5.38
CA SER A 308 -25.03 -2.62 6.03
C SER A 308 -25.66 -1.53 5.15
N LYS A 309 -25.06 -1.22 3.99
CA LYS A 309 -25.65 -0.31 2.99
C LYS A 309 -26.85 -0.94 2.28
N GLU A 310 -26.78 -2.24 2.02
CA GLU A 310 -27.84 -2.99 1.32
C GLU A 310 -28.81 -3.63 2.31
N ILE A 311 -28.34 -3.93 3.52
CA ILE A 311 -29.08 -4.65 4.55
C ILE A 311 -29.22 -3.74 5.77
N THR A 312 -30.40 -3.12 5.89
CA THR A 312 -30.70 -2.20 7.00
C THR A 312 -31.66 -2.79 8.02
N THR A 313 -32.51 -3.75 7.63
CA THR A 313 -33.51 -4.37 8.52
C THR A 313 -33.08 -5.74 9.03
N THR A 314 -33.62 -6.13 10.18
CA THR A 314 -33.40 -7.44 10.81
C THR A 314 -33.84 -8.59 9.92
N GLU A 315 -34.99 -8.43 9.25
CA GLU A 315 -35.56 -9.45 8.38
C GLU A 315 -34.71 -9.61 7.12
N ALA A 316 -34.23 -8.50 6.54
CA ALA A 316 -33.34 -8.53 5.39
C ALA A 316 -32.01 -9.22 5.74
N ALA A 317 -31.48 -9.01 6.95
CA ALA A 317 -30.26 -9.66 7.41
C ALA A 317 -30.43 -11.18 7.51
N VAL A 318 -31.50 -11.64 8.17
CA VAL A 318 -31.81 -13.08 8.29
C VAL A 318 -32.01 -13.72 6.90
N GLN A 319 -32.70 -13.03 5.98
CA GLN A 319 -32.83 -13.52 4.61
C GLN A 319 -31.50 -13.58 3.88
N ALA A 320 -30.63 -12.57 4.03
CA ALA A 320 -29.33 -12.54 3.39
C ALA A 320 -28.44 -13.70 3.85
N ILE A 321 -28.41 -14.02 5.14
CA ILE A 321 -27.62 -15.15 5.63
C ILE A 321 -28.18 -16.50 5.13
N HIS A 322 -29.52 -16.65 5.03
CA HIS A 322 -30.13 -17.83 4.42
C HIS A 322 -29.79 -17.97 2.92
N ARG A 323 -29.76 -16.85 2.17
CA ARG A 323 -29.34 -16.85 0.76
C ARG A 323 -27.88 -17.28 0.64
N PHE A 324 -27.01 -16.74 1.48
CA PHE A 324 -25.61 -17.14 1.53
C PHE A 324 -25.44 -18.63 1.86
N GLY A 325 -26.26 -19.18 2.75
CA GLY A 325 -26.23 -20.61 3.10
C GLY A 325 -26.37 -21.56 1.92
N ARG A 326 -27.01 -21.15 0.83
CA ARG A 326 -27.12 -21.96 -0.40
C ARG A 326 -25.81 -22.08 -1.17
N VAL A 327 -24.89 -21.13 -0.99
CA VAL A 327 -23.61 -21.04 -1.70
C VAL A 327 -22.39 -21.05 -0.78
N ALA A 328 -22.60 -21.27 0.52
CA ALA A 328 -21.59 -21.06 1.55
C ALA A 328 -20.33 -21.89 1.31
N SER A 329 -20.46 -23.17 0.97
CA SER A 329 -19.33 -24.08 0.75
C SER A 329 -18.36 -23.64 -0.36
N ASN A 330 -18.84 -22.90 -1.36
CA ASN A 330 -18.05 -22.47 -2.52
C ASN A 330 -17.77 -20.96 -2.55
N SER A 331 -18.07 -20.24 -1.46
CA SER A 331 -18.01 -18.78 -1.44
C SER A 331 -17.37 -18.24 -0.17
N VAL A 332 -16.42 -17.32 -0.32
CA VAL A 332 -15.85 -16.57 0.82
C VAL A 332 -16.82 -15.46 1.20
N LEU A 333 -17.18 -15.40 2.48
CA LEU A 333 -18.11 -14.40 3.01
C LEU A 333 -17.36 -13.14 3.43
N VAL A 334 -17.78 -11.98 2.96
CA VAL A 334 -17.24 -10.66 3.37
C VAL A 334 -18.34 -9.81 3.98
N LEU A 335 -18.10 -9.29 5.18
CA LEU A 335 -19.07 -8.54 5.97
C LEU A 335 -18.46 -7.22 6.46
N ASP A 336 -19.27 -6.21 6.71
CA ASP A 336 -18.87 -5.03 7.48
C ASP A 336 -19.28 -5.15 8.97
N GLY A 337 -18.56 -4.44 9.84
CA GLY A 337 -18.69 -4.57 11.30
C GLY A 337 -20.08 -4.24 11.82
N ALA A 338 -20.81 -3.34 11.17
CA ALA A 338 -22.21 -3.04 11.51
C ALA A 338 -23.11 -4.27 11.34
N LEU A 339 -22.97 -5.00 10.23
CA LEU A 339 -23.75 -6.21 9.95
C LEU A 339 -23.30 -7.38 10.84
N VAL A 340 -22.01 -7.50 11.15
CA VAL A 340 -21.51 -8.47 12.14
C VAL A 340 -22.18 -8.24 13.49
N GLY A 341 -22.21 -7.00 13.98
CA GLY A 341 -22.88 -6.67 15.23
C GLY A 341 -24.39 -6.98 15.21
N LEU A 342 -25.05 -6.72 14.08
CA LEU A 342 -26.45 -7.07 13.89
C LEU A 342 -26.68 -8.59 13.96
N PHE A 343 -25.87 -9.39 13.27
CA PHE A 343 -25.96 -10.85 13.28
C PHE A 343 -25.72 -11.44 14.66
N LEU A 344 -24.70 -10.97 15.38
CA LEU A 344 -24.39 -11.43 16.73
C LEU A 344 -25.51 -11.12 17.73
N ARG A 345 -26.25 -10.03 17.53
CA ARG A 345 -27.38 -9.65 18.39
C ARG A 345 -28.67 -10.39 18.05
N VAL A 346 -28.95 -10.58 16.76
CA VAL A 346 -30.28 -11.01 16.28
C VAL A 346 -30.34 -12.52 16.04
N CYS A 347 -29.31 -13.10 15.43
CA CYS A 347 -29.30 -14.51 15.05
C CYS A 347 -27.88 -15.13 15.11
N PRO A 348 -27.22 -15.12 16.28
CA PRO A 348 -25.83 -15.54 16.42
C PRO A 348 -25.61 -17.01 16.02
N GLU A 349 -26.52 -17.90 16.39
CA GLU A 349 -26.45 -19.33 16.07
C GLU A 349 -26.51 -19.60 14.57
N LEU A 350 -27.50 -19.01 13.90
CA LEU A 350 -27.66 -19.11 12.45
C LEU A 350 -26.43 -18.52 11.73
N PHE A 351 -25.98 -17.35 12.17
CA PHE A 351 -24.81 -16.69 11.61
C PHE A 351 -23.57 -17.56 11.69
N VAL A 352 -23.19 -18.04 12.87
CA VAL A 352 -21.98 -18.85 13.07
C VAL A 352 -22.08 -20.19 12.32
N SER A 353 -23.24 -20.84 12.36
CA SER A 353 -23.49 -22.11 11.67
C SER A 353 -23.33 -21.99 10.15
N VAL A 354 -23.94 -20.96 9.55
CA VAL A 354 -23.91 -20.76 8.10
C VAL A 354 -22.56 -20.20 7.65
N ALA A 355 -22.04 -19.19 8.32
CA ALA A 355 -20.74 -18.61 7.99
C ALA A 355 -19.58 -19.62 8.18
N GLY A 356 -19.70 -20.54 9.16
CA GLY A 356 -18.72 -21.60 9.40
C GLY A 356 -18.60 -22.62 8.25
N GLN A 357 -19.61 -22.73 7.39
CA GLN A 357 -19.56 -23.59 6.20
C GLN A 357 -18.67 -22.99 5.11
N ALA A 358 -18.44 -21.68 5.13
CA ALA A 358 -17.57 -20.99 4.19
C ALA A 358 -16.14 -21.54 4.23
N PRO A 359 -15.39 -21.50 3.11
CA PRO A 359 -13.96 -21.73 3.11
C PRO A 359 -13.20 -20.75 4.02
N SER A 360 -13.63 -19.48 4.02
CA SER A 360 -13.13 -18.42 4.88
C SER A 360 -14.18 -17.31 5.03
N VAL A 361 -14.06 -16.52 6.10
CA VAL A 361 -14.91 -15.38 6.41
C VAL A 361 -14.02 -14.16 6.67
N VAL A 362 -14.39 -13.01 6.12
CA VAL A 362 -13.70 -11.73 6.28
C VAL A 362 -14.65 -10.70 6.89
N CYS A 363 -14.38 -10.28 8.11
CA CYS A 363 -15.12 -9.23 8.79
C CYS A 363 -14.31 -7.94 8.76
N CYS A 364 -14.85 -6.91 8.10
CA CYS A 364 -14.22 -5.62 7.87
C CYS A 364 -14.76 -4.57 8.83
N ARG A 365 -14.02 -3.48 9.08
CA ARG A 365 -14.42 -2.37 9.96
C ARG A 365 -14.90 -2.82 11.36
N CYS A 366 -14.34 -3.90 11.89
CA CYS A 366 -14.67 -4.38 13.23
C CYS A 366 -14.01 -3.52 14.30
N SER A 367 -14.77 -3.14 15.34
CA SER A 367 -14.18 -2.59 16.56
C SER A 367 -13.43 -3.66 17.35
N PRO A 368 -12.49 -3.29 18.25
CA PRO A 368 -11.84 -4.24 19.16
C PRO A 368 -12.81 -5.09 19.98
N THR A 369 -13.95 -4.52 20.39
CA THR A 369 -15.00 -5.23 21.13
C THR A 369 -15.70 -6.26 20.26
N GLN A 370 -16.07 -5.89 19.04
CA GLN A 370 -16.72 -6.79 18.08
C GLN A 370 -15.84 -7.99 17.72
N LYS A 371 -14.52 -7.78 17.55
CA LYS A 371 -13.58 -8.89 17.31
C LYS A 371 -13.65 -9.95 18.40
N ALA A 372 -13.69 -9.52 19.66
CA ALA A 372 -13.81 -10.43 20.80
C ALA A 372 -15.18 -11.13 20.87
N GLU A 373 -16.27 -10.41 20.56
CA GLU A 373 -17.62 -10.97 20.52
C GLU A 373 -17.75 -12.08 19.46
N VAL A 374 -17.18 -11.90 18.28
CA VAL A 374 -17.13 -12.94 17.24
C VAL A 374 -16.44 -14.20 17.75
N VAL A 375 -15.28 -14.06 18.39
CA VAL A 375 -14.53 -15.21 18.95
C VAL A 375 -15.35 -15.93 20.02
N ARG A 376 -16.00 -15.19 20.93
CA ARG A 376 -16.85 -15.79 21.98
C ARG A 376 -18.05 -16.51 21.38
N ALA A 377 -18.70 -15.94 20.36
CA ALA A 377 -19.84 -16.56 19.69
C ALA A 377 -19.43 -17.86 18.97
N ILE A 378 -18.30 -17.85 18.25
CA ILE A 378 -17.78 -19.07 17.61
C ILE A 378 -17.49 -20.15 18.67
N LYS A 379 -16.83 -19.77 19.76
CA LYS A 379 -16.48 -20.69 20.86
C LYS A 379 -17.72 -21.31 21.52
N SER A 380 -18.73 -20.50 21.85
CA SER A 380 -19.94 -20.99 22.52
C SER A 380 -20.82 -21.85 21.62
N ILE A 381 -20.98 -21.46 20.35
CA ILE A 381 -21.91 -22.11 19.41
C ILE A 381 -21.31 -23.37 18.80
N THR A 382 -20.06 -23.31 18.32
CA THR A 382 -19.43 -24.47 17.66
C THR A 382 -18.90 -25.50 18.66
N LYS A 383 -18.68 -25.08 19.92
CA LYS A 383 -17.97 -25.85 20.96
C LYS A 383 -16.57 -26.33 20.52
N GLY A 384 -16.04 -25.76 19.45
CA GLY A 384 -14.69 -26.01 18.96
C GLY A 384 -13.65 -25.22 19.74
N ARG A 385 -12.37 -25.50 19.47
CA ARG A 385 -11.26 -24.72 20.01
C ARG A 385 -10.97 -23.53 19.11
N THR A 386 -10.91 -22.34 19.70
CA THR A 386 -10.60 -21.11 18.97
C THR A 386 -9.16 -20.67 19.21
N CYS A 387 -8.50 -20.21 18.14
CA CYS A 387 -7.19 -19.58 18.19
C CYS A 387 -7.34 -18.16 17.65
N ALA A 388 -6.88 -17.16 18.39
CA ALA A 388 -6.84 -15.77 17.93
C ALA A 388 -5.39 -15.30 17.81
N ILE A 389 -5.09 -14.60 16.71
CA ILE A 389 -3.76 -14.06 16.43
C ILE A 389 -3.85 -12.57 16.08
N GLY A 390 -2.94 -11.75 16.61
CA GLY A 390 -2.88 -10.32 16.33
C GLY A 390 -1.55 -9.69 16.76
N ASP A 391 -1.26 -8.50 16.27
CA ASP A 391 0.00 -7.78 16.50
C ASP A 391 -0.18 -6.46 17.28
N GLY A 392 -1.40 -5.89 17.27
CA GLY A 392 -1.69 -4.58 17.85
C GLY A 392 -2.54 -4.61 19.13
N GLY A 393 -2.59 -3.47 19.82
CA GLY A 393 -3.46 -3.27 20.99
C GLY A 393 -4.95 -3.51 20.72
N ASN A 394 -5.39 -3.31 19.46
CA ASN A 394 -6.77 -3.55 19.01
C ASN A 394 -7.17 -5.03 19.01
N ASP A 395 -6.21 -5.95 19.10
CA ASP A 395 -6.44 -7.39 19.04
C ASP A 395 -6.37 -8.04 20.43
N VAL A 396 -5.97 -7.31 21.47
CA VAL A 396 -5.80 -7.83 22.83
C VAL A 396 -7.07 -8.49 23.36
N SER A 397 -8.23 -7.82 23.20
CA SER A 397 -9.52 -8.34 23.64
C SER A 397 -9.93 -9.62 22.89
N MET A 398 -9.57 -9.73 21.61
CA MET A 398 -9.84 -10.89 20.76
C MET A 398 -8.93 -12.07 21.14
N ILE A 399 -7.64 -11.79 21.36
CA ILE A 399 -6.63 -12.76 21.81
C ILE A 399 -7.05 -13.38 23.14
N GLN A 400 -7.43 -12.56 24.13
CA GLN A 400 -7.86 -13.01 25.45
C GLN A 400 -9.20 -13.77 25.45
N ALA A 401 -10.04 -13.57 24.43
CA ALA A 401 -11.32 -14.25 24.31
C ALA A 401 -11.21 -15.68 23.74
N ALA A 402 -10.11 -16.00 23.06
CA ALA A 402 -9.87 -17.31 22.45
C ALA A 402 -9.47 -18.38 23.48
N ASP A 403 -9.49 -19.66 23.08
CA ASP A 403 -8.89 -20.72 23.90
C ASP A 403 -7.36 -20.69 23.88
N MET A 404 -6.79 -20.14 22.81
CA MET A 404 -5.36 -19.91 22.68
C MET A 404 -5.11 -18.60 21.94
N GLY A 405 -4.44 -17.68 22.62
CA GLY A 405 -4.04 -16.38 22.11
C GLY A 405 -2.59 -16.40 21.60
N VAL A 406 -2.39 -15.99 20.35
CA VAL A 406 -1.06 -15.79 19.75
C VAL A 406 -0.81 -14.31 19.51
N GLY A 407 0.25 -13.78 20.10
CA GLY A 407 0.69 -12.41 19.86
C GLY A 407 1.83 -12.39 18.86
N ILE A 408 1.72 -11.55 17.84
CA ILE A 408 2.85 -11.24 16.96
C ILE A 408 3.61 -10.07 17.57
N VAL A 409 4.94 -10.19 17.68
CA VAL A 409 5.81 -9.09 18.11
C VAL A 409 5.83 -8.03 17.01
N GLY A 410 4.99 -7.00 17.17
CA GLY A 410 4.86 -5.89 16.24
C GLY A 410 6.07 -4.96 16.26
N LYS A 411 6.26 -4.21 15.16
CA LYS A 411 7.27 -3.14 15.09
C LYS A 411 6.86 -1.89 15.85
N GLU A 412 5.56 -1.64 15.95
CA GLU A 412 4.96 -0.41 16.50
C GLU A 412 4.53 -0.57 17.97
N GLY A 413 4.51 -1.80 18.49
CA GLY A 413 4.11 -2.09 19.86
C GLY A 413 4.14 -3.58 20.19
N MET A 414 4.24 -3.90 21.48
CA MET A 414 4.28 -5.28 22.00
C MET A 414 3.01 -5.65 22.79
N GLN A 415 1.93 -4.85 22.71
CA GLN A 415 0.75 -5.03 23.55
C GLN A 415 0.07 -6.39 23.31
N ALA A 416 -0.06 -6.82 22.04
CA ALA A 416 -0.62 -8.13 21.70
C ALA A 416 0.29 -9.27 22.17
N ALA A 417 1.60 -9.16 21.96
CA ALA A 417 2.59 -10.15 22.39
C ALA A 417 2.57 -10.35 23.93
N LEU A 418 2.51 -9.25 24.69
CA LEU A 418 2.47 -9.29 26.15
C LEU A 418 1.16 -9.85 26.71
N ALA A 419 0.05 -9.71 25.98
CA ALA A 419 -1.26 -10.18 26.42
C ALA A 419 -1.61 -11.60 25.94
N ALA A 420 -0.75 -12.23 25.13
CA ALA A 420 -0.99 -13.54 24.52
C ALA A 420 -0.42 -14.71 25.33
N ASP A 421 -0.96 -15.90 25.13
CA ASP A 421 -0.42 -17.15 25.71
C ASP A 421 0.94 -17.52 25.07
N ILE A 422 1.08 -17.26 23.77
CA ILE A 422 2.29 -17.54 23.00
C ILE A 422 2.64 -16.33 22.14
N SER A 423 3.90 -15.89 22.20
CA SER A 423 4.43 -14.85 21.33
C SER A 423 5.25 -15.43 20.18
N ILE A 424 5.02 -14.96 18.96
CA ILE A 424 5.82 -15.27 17.77
C ILE A 424 6.25 -13.97 17.07
N VAL A 425 7.36 -14.00 16.33
CA VAL A 425 7.84 -12.78 15.65
C VAL A 425 7.25 -12.57 14.25
N GLN A 426 6.73 -13.64 13.64
CA GLN A 426 6.15 -13.61 12.28
C GLN A 426 5.02 -14.63 12.16
N PHE A 427 4.03 -14.33 11.32
CA PHE A 427 2.85 -15.16 11.11
C PHE A 427 3.18 -16.59 10.67
N ARG A 428 4.20 -16.79 9.83
CA ARG A 428 4.58 -18.12 9.31
C ARG A 428 4.92 -19.15 10.38
N TYR A 429 5.36 -18.71 11.56
CA TYR A 429 5.68 -19.62 12.66
C TYR A 429 4.44 -20.24 13.29
N LEU A 430 3.25 -19.68 13.03
CA LEU A 430 1.97 -20.25 13.43
C LEU A 430 1.79 -21.68 12.87
N LEU A 431 2.28 -21.92 11.64
CA LEU A 431 2.18 -23.24 11.02
C LEU A 431 2.87 -24.32 11.85
N ARG A 432 4.15 -24.08 12.19
CA ARG A 432 4.95 -25.00 13.01
C ARG A 432 4.42 -25.07 14.44
N LEU A 433 3.97 -23.94 14.99
CA LEU A 433 3.39 -23.89 16.32
C LEU A 433 2.17 -24.81 16.44
N LEU A 434 1.20 -24.71 15.52
CA LEU A 434 -0.04 -25.48 15.59
C LEU A 434 0.15 -26.93 15.13
N LEU A 435 0.71 -27.14 13.94
CA LEU A 435 0.71 -28.47 13.31
C LEU A 435 1.78 -29.40 13.87
N TRP A 436 2.92 -28.86 14.32
CA TRP A 436 3.99 -29.66 14.93
C TRP A 436 3.92 -29.64 16.46
N HIS A 437 4.07 -28.47 17.07
CA HIS A 437 4.13 -28.38 18.54
C HIS A 437 2.77 -28.68 19.17
N GLY A 438 1.68 -28.12 18.63
CA GLY A 438 0.32 -28.36 19.10
C GLY A 438 -0.07 -29.84 19.03
N ARG A 439 0.12 -30.48 17.87
CA ARG A 439 -0.16 -31.92 17.70
C ARG A 439 0.66 -32.80 18.66
N ASN A 440 1.97 -32.55 18.77
CA ASN A 440 2.84 -33.34 19.64
C ASN A 440 2.49 -33.14 21.12
N SER A 441 2.19 -31.91 21.53
CA SER A 441 1.74 -31.60 22.89
C SER A 441 0.44 -32.35 23.21
N TYR A 442 -0.55 -32.27 22.32
CA TYR A 442 -1.82 -32.99 22.49
C TYR A 442 -1.60 -34.50 22.65
N GLN A 443 -0.87 -35.14 21.73
CA GLN A 443 -0.63 -36.59 21.79
C GLN A 443 0.12 -37.03 23.05
N ARG A 444 1.14 -36.27 23.47
CA ARG A 444 1.92 -36.58 24.67
C ARG A 444 1.09 -36.42 25.93
N SER A 445 0.34 -35.32 26.05
CA SER A 445 -0.55 -35.06 27.19
C SER A 445 -1.67 -36.09 27.28
N SER A 446 -2.27 -36.49 26.15
CA SER A 446 -3.29 -37.55 26.14
C SER A 446 -2.73 -38.90 26.59
N ARG A 447 -1.54 -39.30 26.09
CA ARG A 447 -0.89 -40.55 26.51
C ARG A 447 -0.51 -40.54 27.99
N LEU A 448 0.02 -39.42 28.48
CA LEU A 448 0.37 -39.26 29.88
C LEU A 448 -0.88 -39.34 30.77
N ALA A 449 -1.96 -38.64 30.42
CA ALA A 449 -3.21 -38.69 31.16
C ALA A 449 -3.79 -40.11 31.21
N GLN A 450 -3.81 -40.81 30.08
CA GLN A 450 -4.25 -42.21 30.01
C GLN A 450 -3.36 -43.13 30.87
N PHE A 451 -2.05 -42.95 30.83
CA PHE A 451 -1.12 -43.72 31.65
C PHE A 451 -1.36 -43.50 33.15
N VAL A 452 -1.53 -42.25 33.58
CA VAL A 452 -1.80 -41.88 34.97
C VAL A 452 -3.13 -42.46 35.44
N ILE A 453 -4.21 -42.32 34.64
CA ILE A 453 -5.53 -42.87 34.98
C ILE A 453 -5.47 -44.40 35.06
N HIS A 454 -4.86 -45.06 34.08
CA HIS A 454 -4.72 -46.51 34.07
C HIS A 454 -3.96 -47.01 35.30
N ARG A 455 -2.78 -46.44 35.59
CA ARG A 455 -1.96 -46.85 36.74
C ARG A 455 -2.64 -46.53 38.07
N GLY A 456 -3.25 -45.35 38.19
CA GLY A 456 -4.01 -44.95 39.37
C GLY A 456 -5.17 -45.91 39.64
N LEU A 457 -5.93 -46.30 38.60
CA LEU A 457 -7.03 -47.24 38.72
C LEU A 457 -6.54 -48.63 39.14
N VAL A 458 -5.47 -49.13 38.53
CA VAL A 458 -4.90 -50.44 38.90
C VAL A 458 -4.47 -50.46 40.36
N ILE A 459 -3.78 -49.42 40.83
CA ILE A 459 -3.36 -49.34 42.24
C ILE A 459 -4.56 -49.27 43.18
N ALA A 460 -5.58 -48.47 42.84
CA ALA A 460 -6.78 -48.32 43.67
C ALA A 460 -7.63 -49.59 43.75
N ILE A 461 -7.56 -50.49 42.77
CA ILE A 461 -8.23 -51.80 42.81
C ILE A 461 -7.44 -52.82 43.65
N ILE A 462 -6.11 -52.69 43.72
CA ILE A 462 -5.25 -53.56 44.52
C ILE A 462 -5.39 -53.24 46.03
N GLN A 463 -5.60 -51.97 46.35
CA GLN A 463 -5.92 -51.49 47.71
C GLN A 463 -7.33 -51.89 48.11
#